data_AF-A0A0F8YBU1-F1
#
_entry.id   AF-A0A0F8YBU1-F1
#
_cell.length_a   1.000
_cell.length_b   1.000
_cell.length_c   1.000
_cell.angle_alpha   90.00
_cell.angle_beta   90.00
_cell.angle_gamma   90.00
#
_symmetry.space_group_name_H-M   'P 1'
#
loop_
_entity.id
_entity.type
_entity.pdbx_description
1 polymer ?
#
loop_
_entity_poly.entity_id
_entity_poly.type
_entity_poly.pdbx_seq_one_letter_code
_entity_poly.pdbx_strand_id
1 'polypeptide(L)'
;VAYELRVDPTLANLEPELQKIGIHPEYTDVYKTLAYQIPPVADIITMAVREAFSPEIAGRFGQYQDFPDDLEKYAGMKGLSPEWAQRYWAAHWALPSPQQGFEMLHRGVIDHAELNMLLRAQDVMPFWRDKLIQIAYRRLTRVDIRRMYREGVLDEGAVYESYLQHGYNEQNARRMSEFTIKQTLSSLSKFSASDITKAYANGMIDSGEARSLLKDTGIRPDAANYIVETAEYKRQWAFTDMQIGGIRNLYKKRMFDEAQTRDKLGRLNLQSSHIEVLMQTWWYEKADELDATWTTAQTLKFLKRGLIGTERAKKELYLIGYDKEHADMYVRDARWVKPKT
;
A
#
# COMPACT_ATOMS: atom_id res chain seq x y z
N VAL A 1 57.67 33.51 -38.65
CA VAL A 1 57.04 32.20 -38.31
C VAL A 1 55.53 32.30 -38.16
N ALA A 2 54.98 32.91 -37.09
CA ALA A 2 53.52 32.92 -36.87
C ALA A 2 52.72 33.66 -37.97
N TYR A 3 53.31 34.68 -38.59
CA TYR A 3 52.74 35.33 -39.78
C TYR A 3 52.69 34.36 -40.97
N GLU A 4 53.80 33.71 -41.29
CA GLU A 4 53.87 32.69 -42.35
C GLU A 4 52.85 31.58 -42.16
N LEU A 5 52.69 31.02 -40.94
CA LEU A 5 51.64 30.03 -40.68
C LEU A 5 50.24 30.52 -41.06
N ARG A 6 49.91 31.80 -40.83
CA ARG A 6 48.60 32.37 -41.18
C ARG A 6 48.40 32.56 -42.69
N VAL A 7 49.48 32.70 -43.45
CA VAL A 7 49.45 32.94 -44.90
C VAL A 7 49.56 31.63 -45.66
N ASP A 8 50.53 30.80 -45.29
CA ASP A 8 50.83 29.48 -45.84
C ASP A 8 51.32 28.54 -44.71
N PRO A 9 50.44 27.65 -44.20
CA PRO A 9 50.81 26.67 -43.18
C PRO A 9 51.93 25.71 -43.57
N THR A 10 52.28 25.58 -44.86
CA THR A 10 53.40 24.74 -45.31
C THR A 10 54.77 25.38 -45.07
N LEU A 11 54.78 26.67 -44.70
CA LEU A 11 55.98 27.46 -44.43
C LEU A 11 56.93 27.56 -45.63
N ALA A 12 56.40 27.53 -46.86
CA ALA A 12 57.22 27.52 -48.08
C ALA A 12 58.13 28.75 -48.20
N ASN A 13 57.67 29.90 -47.71
CA ASN A 13 58.41 31.17 -47.76
C ASN A 13 59.20 31.47 -46.46
N LEU A 14 59.19 30.58 -45.46
CA LEU A 14 59.78 30.89 -44.16
C LEU A 14 61.31 31.07 -44.25
N GLU A 15 62.00 30.23 -45.00
CA GLU A 15 63.47 30.28 -45.14
C GLU A 15 63.98 31.60 -45.74
N PRO A 16 63.50 32.06 -46.92
CA PRO A 16 63.94 33.34 -47.46
C PRO A 16 63.58 34.53 -46.56
N GLU A 17 62.44 34.50 -45.85
CA GLU A 17 62.07 35.57 -44.90
C GLU A 17 62.96 35.60 -43.66
N LEU A 18 63.36 34.43 -43.12
CA LEU A 18 64.31 34.33 -42.01
C LEU A 18 65.71 34.83 -42.42
N GLN A 19 66.16 34.50 -43.64
CA GLN A 19 67.44 34.97 -44.16
C GLN A 19 67.47 36.50 -44.32
N LYS A 20 66.38 37.13 -44.77
CA LYS A 20 66.27 38.59 -44.92
C LYS A 20 66.50 39.36 -43.61
N ILE A 21 66.15 38.75 -42.47
CA ILE A 21 66.34 39.33 -41.14
C ILE A 21 67.61 38.83 -40.43
N GLY A 22 68.49 38.11 -41.15
CA GLY A 22 69.81 37.72 -40.67
C GLY A 22 69.90 36.38 -39.92
N ILE A 23 68.89 35.51 -40.02
CA ILE A 23 68.96 34.16 -39.44
C ILE A 23 69.78 33.23 -40.36
N HIS A 24 70.76 32.52 -39.78
CA HIS A 24 71.60 31.58 -40.52
C HIS A 24 70.77 30.37 -41.03
N PRO A 25 71.01 29.88 -42.26
CA PRO A 25 70.23 28.77 -42.85
C PRO A 25 70.18 27.50 -41.98
N GLU A 26 71.23 27.21 -41.20
CA GLU A 26 71.28 26.07 -40.28
C GLU A 26 70.20 26.09 -39.19
N TYR A 27 69.63 27.26 -38.86
CA TYR A 27 68.54 27.37 -37.89
C TYR A 27 67.15 27.28 -38.51
N THR A 28 67.02 27.24 -39.84
CA THR A 28 65.73 27.20 -40.54
C THR A 28 64.87 26.03 -40.07
N ASP A 29 65.47 24.85 -39.92
CA ASP A 29 64.77 23.64 -39.48
C ASP A 29 64.28 23.75 -38.03
N VAL A 30 65.03 24.45 -37.16
CA VAL A 30 64.60 24.74 -35.79
C VAL A 30 63.34 25.59 -35.81
N TYR A 31 63.30 26.66 -36.60
CA TYR A 31 62.12 27.51 -36.71
C TYR A 31 60.93 26.81 -37.36
N LYS A 32 61.15 25.96 -38.38
CA LYS A 32 60.10 25.11 -38.97
C LYS A 32 59.53 24.13 -37.95
N THR A 33 60.39 23.47 -37.18
CA THR A 33 59.97 22.52 -36.13
C THR A 33 59.15 23.22 -35.05
N LEU A 34 59.62 24.37 -34.55
CA LEU A 34 58.94 25.13 -33.51
C LEU A 34 57.66 25.83 -33.99
N ALA A 35 57.48 25.99 -35.30
CA ALA A 35 56.25 26.53 -35.88
C ALA A 35 55.06 25.60 -35.65
N TYR A 36 55.29 24.29 -35.72
CA TYR A 36 54.24 23.30 -35.50
C TYR A 36 54.09 23.00 -34.02
N GLN A 37 52.94 23.35 -33.48
CA GLN A 37 52.64 23.19 -32.07
C GLN A 37 52.25 21.74 -31.78
N ILE A 38 52.81 21.22 -30.70
CA ILE A 38 52.30 20.00 -30.07
C ILE A 38 51.21 20.45 -29.07
N PRO A 39 50.02 19.82 -29.08
CA PRO A 39 48.98 20.09 -28.09
C PRO A 39 49.51 20.07 -26.64
N PRO A 40 48.96 20.90 -25.74
CA PRO A 40 49.24 20.81 -24.32
C PRO A 40 49.03 19.37 -23.79
N VAL A 41 49.84 18.95 -22.82
CA VAL A 41 49.77 17.59 -22.26
C VAL A 41 48.36 17.24 -21.76
N ALA A 42 47.62 18.19 -21.18
CA ALA A 42 46.25 17.97 -20.73
C ALA A 42 45.30 17.59 -21.88
N ASP A 43 45.47 18.20 -23.05
CA ASP A 43 44.67 17.89 -24.25
C ASP A 43 45.06 16.52 -24.80
N ILE A 44 46.35 16.20 -24.81
CA ILE A 44 46.85 14.86 -25.21
C ILE A 44 46.27 13.78 -24.29
N ILE A 45 46.22 14.01 -22.98
CA ILE A 45 45.59 13.08 -22.03
C ILE A 45 44.10 12.93 -22.35
N THR A 46 43.40 14.04 -22.62
CA THR A 46 41.98 14.00 -22.99
C THR A 46 41.76 13.20 -24.28
N MET A 47 42.59 13.41 -25.30
CA MET A 47 42.56 12.64 -26.55
C MET A 47 42.82 11.15 -26.32
N ALA A 48 43.75 10.80 -25.42
CA ALA A 48 44.05 9.42 -25.06
C ALA A 48 42.87 8.74 -24.36
N VAL A 49 42.27 9.41 -23.38
CA VAL A 49 41.08 8.89 -22.67
C VAL A 49 39.88 8.76 -23.59
N ARG A 50 39.73 9.69 -24.55
CA ARG A 50 38.66 9.67 -25.55
C ARG A 50 38.93 8.75 -26.73
N GLU A 51 39.97 7.91 -26.68
CA GLU A 51 40.31 6.93 -27.72
C GLU A 51 40.67 7.55 -29.09
N ALA A 52 41.00 8.85 -29.15
CA ALA A 52 41.36 9.56 -30.37
C ALA A 52 42.71 9.12 -30.97
N PHE A 53 43.51 8.36 -30.21
CA PHE A 53 44.74 7.70 -30.67
C PHE A 53 44.53 6.24 -31.10
N SER A 54 43.30 5.74 -31.07
CA SER A 54 42.94 4.38 -31.45
C SER A 54 42.00 4.41 -32.65
N PRO A 55 42.52 4.46 -33.90
CA PRO A 55 41.72 4.68 -35.10
C PRO A 55 40.57 3.69 -35.28
N GLU A 56 40.75 2.43 -34.86
CA GLU A 56 39.69 1.43 -34.88
C GLU A 56 38.52 1.81 -33.96
N ILE A 57 38.81 2.23 -32.72
CA ILE A 57 37.79 2.60 -31.73
C ILE A 57 37.15 3.94 -32.10
N ALA A 58 37.97 4.94 -32.47
CA ALA A 58 37.49 6.23 -32.92
C ALA A 58 36.61 6.13 -34.18
N GLY A 59 36.98 5.25 -35.12
CA GLY A 59 36.17 4.93 -36.30
C GLY A 59 34.84 4.27 -35.94
N ARG A 60 34.86 3.29 -35.03
CA ARG A 60 33.63 2.64 -34.51
C ARG A 60 32.69 3.64 -33.82
N PHE A 61 33.23 4.62 -33.13
CA PHE A 61 32.46 5.69 -32.47
C PHE A 61 32.05 6.82 -33.41
N GLY A 62 32.48 6.80 -34.67
CA GLY A 62 32.21 7.90 -35.60
C GLY A 62 32.87 9.21 -35.18
N GLN A 63 33.93 9.18 -34.37
CA GLN A 63 34.53 10.38 -33.77
C GLN A 63 35.10 11.36 -34.79
N TYR A 64 35.47 10.87 -35.97
CA TYR A 64 35.96 11.69 -37.09
C TYR A 64 34.83 12.19 -38.03
N GLN A 65 33.57 11.84 -37.77
CA GLN A 65 32.45 12.30 -38.59
C GLN A 65 32.27 13.82 -38.47
N ASP A 66 31.78 14.44 -39.54
CA ASP A 66 31.53 15.89 -39.61
C ASP A 66 32.76 16.78 -39.38
N PHE A 67 33.98 16.26 -39.58
CA PHE A 67 35.21 17.06 -39.50
C PHE A 67 35.20 18.18 -40.56
N PRO A 68 35.20 19.46 -40.15
CA PRO A 68 35.03 20.56 -41.10
C PRO A 68 36.37 20.99 -41.71
N ASP A 69 36.42 21.16 -43.04
CA ASP A 69 37.61 21.64 -43.77
C ASP A 69 38.16 22.97 -43.21
N ASP A 70 37.28 23.85 -42.76
CA ASP A 70 37.67 25.12 -42.13
C ASP A 70 38.47 24.91 -40.82
N LEU A 71 38.16 23.87 -40.04
CA LEU A 71 38.92 23.56 -38.83
C LEU A 71 40.35 23.14 -39.21
N GLU A 72 40.54 22.29 -40.22
CA GLU A 72 41.88 21.93 -40.70
C GLU A 72 42.66 23.16 -41.15
N LYS A 73 42.03 24.02 -41.97
CA LYS A 73 42.63 25.27 -42.45
C LYS A 73 43.06 26.19 -41.30
N TYR A 74 42.16 26.51 -40.37
CA TYR A 74 42.46 27.45 -39.29
C TYR A 74 43.37 26.84 -38.22
N ALA A 75 43.32 25.52 -38.00
CA ALA A 75 44.25 24.80 -37.13
C ALA A 75 45.67 24.82 -37.73
N GLY A 76 45.81 24.59 -39.03
CA GLY A 76 47.07 24.74 -39.76
C GLY A 76 47.67 26.14 -39.61
N MET A 77 46.84 27.19 -39.70
CA MET A 77 47.26 28.58 -39.46
C MET A 77 47.73 28.86 -38.02
N LYS A 78 47.43 27.96 -37.09
CA LYS A 78 47.90 27.99 -35.69
C LYS A 78 49.09 27.06 -35.45
N GLY A 79 49.56 26.36 -36.47
CA GLY A 79 50.66 25.40 -36.38
C GLY A 79 50.22 24.00 -35.93
N LEU A 80 48.93 23.67 -35.93
CA LEU A 80 48.50 22.28 -35.71
C LEU A 80 48.53 21.52 -37.03
N SER A 81 49.10 20.30 -37.03
CA SER A 81 49.01 19.41 -38.18
C SER A 81 47.56 18.92 -38.40
N PRO A 82 47.22 18.47 -39.62
CA PRO A 82 45.91 17.87 -39.90
C PRO A 82 45.54 16.74 -38.92
N GLU A 83 46.53 15.92 -38.56
CA GLU A 83 46.37 14.84 -37.60
C GLU A 83 45.99 15.35 -36.20
N TRP A 84 46.60 16.44 -35.73
CA TRP A 84 46.24 17.04 -34.44
C TRP A 84 44.84 17.66 -34.47
N ALA A 85 44.50 18.34 -35.57
CA ALA A 85 43.16 18.89 -35.76
C ALA A 85 42.09 17.79 -35.72
N GLN A 86 42.31 16.66 -36.39
CA GLN A 86 41.40 15.51 -36.36
C GLN A 86 41.29 14.87 -34.97
N ARG A 87 42.36 14.82 -34.17
CA ARG A 87 42.29 14.30 -32.80
C ARG A 87 41.57 15.23 -31.84
N TYR A 88 41.75 16.54 -31.98
CA TYR A 88 40.95 17.53 -31.25
C TYR A 88 39.47 17.35 -31.56
N TRP A 89 39.14 17.17 -32.83
CA TRP A 89 37.79 16.85 -33.24
C TRP A 89 37.32 15.51 -32.64
N ALA A 90 38.08 14.43 -32.76
CA ALA A 90 37.67 13.14 -32.20
C ALA A 90 37.38 13.19 -30.68
N ALA A 91 38.09 14.04 -29.94
CA ALA A 91 37.92 14.21 -28.50
C ALA A 91 36.81 15.20 -28.08
N HIS A 92 36.20 15.95 -29.01
CA HIS A 92 35.29 17.06 -28.67
C HIS A 92 33.89 16.62 -28.24
N TRP A 93 33.47 15.41 -28.60
CA TRP A 93 32.10 14.95 -28.42
C TRP A 93 31.68 14.83 -26.95
N ALA A 94 30.45 15.27 -26.66
CA ALA A 94 29.79 14.99 -25.39
C ALA A 94 29.30 13.54 -25.38
N LEU A 95 29.83 12.72 -24.47
CA LEU A 95 29.44 11.31 -24.35
C LEU A 95 28.18 11.15 -23.48
N PRO A 96 27.37 10.10 -23.71
CA PRO A 96 26.23 9.78 -22.84
C PRO A 96 26.65 9.61 -21.38
N SER A 97 25.92 10.19 -20.43
CA SER A 97 26.19 10.08 -19.00
C SER A 97 26.16 8.62 -18.51
N PRO A 98 26.74 8.29 -17.33
CA PRO A 98 26.65 6.95 -16.77
C PRO A 98 25.19 6.49 -16.60
N GLN A 99 24.29 7.41 -16.21
CA GLN A 99 22.86 7.12 -16.08
C GLN A 99 22.22 6.79 -17.42
N GLN A 100 22.56 7.52 -18.49
CA GLN A 100 22.11 7.18 -19.85
C GLN A 100 22.68 5.82 -20.28
N GLY A 101 23.94 5.53 -19.95
CA GLY A 101 24.56 4.22 -20.15
C GLY A 101 23.79 3.09 -19.45
N PHE A 102 23.40 3.28 -18.19
CA PHE A 102 22.60 2.30 -17.45
C PHE A 102 21.23 2.10 -18.09
N GLU A 103 20.56 3.16 -18.54
CA GLU A 103 19.29 3.02 -19.25
C GLU A 103 19.43 2.26 -20.57
N MET A 104 20.49 2.52 -21.35
CA MET A 104 20.78 1.77 -22.57
C MET A 104 21.02 0.28 -22.27
N LEU A 105 21.78 -0.03 -21.20
CA LEU A 105 22.01 -1.40 -20.74
C LEU A 105 20.68 -2.09 -20.35
N HIS A 106 19.85 -1.45 -19.54
CA HIS A 106 18.57 -2.03 -19.09
C HIS A 106 17.58 -2.25 -20.25
N ARG A 107 17.67 -1.45 -21.31
CA ARG A 107 16.85 -1.59 -22.51
C ARG A 107 17.43 -2.60 -23.52
N GLY A 108 18.60 -3.18 -23.24
CA GLY A 108 19.29 -4.10 -24.14
C GLY A 108 19.82 -3.44 -25.41
N VAL A 109 20.01 -2.12 -25.40
CA VAL A 109 20.56 -1.35 -26.52
C VAL A 109 22.08 -1.50 -26.58
N ILE A 110 22.71 -1.65 -25.42
CA ILE A 110 24.14 -1.95 -25.28
C ILE A 110 24.35 -3.11 -24.31
N ASP A 111 25.50 -3.77 -24.42
CA ASP A 111 25.93 -4.79 -23.46
C ASP A 111 26.86 -4.24 -22.35
N HIS A 112 27.34 -5.13 -21.48
CA HIS A 112 28.25 -4.76 -20.38
C HIS A 112 29.63 -4.29 -20.88
N ALA A 113 30.12 -4.82 -22.00
CA ALA A 113 31.41 -4.46 -22.57
C ALA A 113 31.35 -3.05 -23.17
N GLU A 114 30.26 -2.73 -23.87
CA GLU A 114 29.97 -1.40 -24.41
C GLU A 114 29.74 -0.37 -23.29
N LEU A 115 29.02 -0.72 -22.21
CA LEU A 115 28.90 0.16 -21.05
C LEU A 115 30.26 0.44 -20.39
N ASN A 116 31.11 -0.59 -20.23
CA ASN A 116 32.44 -0.40 -19.68
C ASN A 116 33.33 0.48 -20.58
N MET A 117 33.17 0.37 -21.90
CA MET A 117 33.84 1.23 -22.88
C MET A 117 33.39 2.69 -22.76
N LEU A 118 32.09 2.93 -22.59
CA LEU A 118 31.54 4.27 -22.32
C LEU A 118 32.12 4.87 -21.03
N LEU A 119 32.13 4.11 -19.94
CA LEU A 119 32.68 4.57 -18.65
C LEU A 119 34.19 4.86 -18.75
N ARG A 120 34.94 4.07 -19.53
CA ARG A 120 36.35 4.34 -19.84
C ARG A 120 36.51 5.67 -20.57
N ALA A 121 35.75 5.89 -21.63
CA ALA A 121 35.81 7.11 -22.43
C ALA A 121 35.34 8.36 -21.64
N GLN A 122 34.53 8.17 -20.60
CA GLN A 122 34.15 9.21 -19.63
C GLN A 122 35.17 9.43 -18.50
N ASP A 123 36.35 8.83 -18.59
CA ASP A 123 37.40 8.95 -17.58
C ASP A 123 37.03 8.39 -16.19
N VAL A 124 36.09 7.43 -16.13
CA VAL A 124 35.84 6.70 -14.89
C VAL A 124 37.02 5.78 -14.63
N MET A 125 37.66 5.92 -13.46
CA MET A 125 38.80 5.08 -13.09
C MET A 125 38.41 3.59 -13.12
N PRO A 126 39.31 2.69 -13.61
CA PRO A 126 39.04 1.25 -13.70
C PRO A 126 38.47 0.62 -12.42
N PHE A 127 38.99 1.03 -11.25
CA PHE A 127 38.52 0.54 -9.94
C PHE A 127 37.02 0.77 -9.68
N TRP A 128 36.45 1.83 -10.23
CA TRP A 128 35.05 2.22 -10.00
C TRP A 128 34.08 1.67 -11.05
N ARG A 129 34.54 1.24 -12.23
CA ARG A 129 33.66 0.86 -13.34
C ARG A 129 32.73 -0.28 -12.96
N ASP A 130 33.28 -1.40 -12.49
CA ASP A 130 32.48 -2.56 -12.09
C ASP A 130 31.55 -2.24 -10.92
N LYS A 131 31.99 -1.39 -9.98
CA LYS A 131 31.17 -0.96 -8.83
C LYS A 131 29.99 -0.11 -9.26
N LEU A 132 30.19 0.79 -10.22
CA LEU A 132 29.12 1.60 -10.82
C LEU A 132 28.15 0.73 -11.62
N ILE A 133 28.66 -0.26 -12.37
CA ILE A 133 27.81 -1.20 -13.13
C ILE A 133 26.93 -2.03 -12.19
N GLN A 134 27.45 -2.49 -11.05
CA GLN A 134 26.67 -3.26 -10.07
C GLN A 134 25.45 -2.50 -9.52
N ILE A 135 25.52 -1.17 -9.45
CA ILE A 135 24.41 -0.33 -8.98
C ILE A 135 23.50 0.16 -10.13
N ALA A 136 23.74 -0.28 -11.36
CA ALA A 136 22.85 0.05 -12.49
C ALA A 136 21.45 -0.52 -12.24
N TYR A 137 21.36 -1.77 -11.81
CA TYR A 137 20.09 -2.47 -11.63
C TYR A 137 19.32 -1.99 -10.40
N ARG A 138 17.98 -2.00 -10.52
CA ARG A 138 17.09 -1.65 -9.42
C ARG A 138 17.09 -2.75 -8.36
N ARG A 139 17.14 -2.33 -7.11
CA ARG A 139 16.87 -3.17 -5.94
C ARG A 139 15.39 -3.54 -5.88
N LEU A 140 15.05 -4.70 -5.30
CA LEU A 140 13.66 -5.10 -5.04
C LEU A 140 12.93 -4.00 -4.25
N THR A 141 11.70 -3.66 -4.60
CA THR A 141 10.97 -2.63 -3.84
C THR A 141 10.55 -3.17 -2.46
N ARG A 142 10.35 -2.27 -1.48
CA ARG A 142 9.81 -2.67 -0.16
C ARG A 142 8.47 -3.40 -0.25
N VAL A 143 7.67 -3.12 -1.28
CA VAL A 143 6.40 -3.80 -1.52
C VAL A 143 6.65 -5.22 -2.02
N ASP A 144 7.55 -5.37 -2.99
CA ASP A 144 7.89 -6.67 -3.56
C ASP A 144 8.60 -7.57 -2.54
N ILE A 145 9.50 -7.02 -1.72
CA ILE A 145 10.13 -7.75 -0.60
C ILE A 145 9.07 -8.41 0.29
N ARG A 146 8.04 -7.66 0.71
CA ARG A 146 6.96 -8.21 1.55
C ARG A 146 6.13 -9.27 0.83
N ARG A 147 5.80 -9.04 -0.44
CA ARG A 147 5.02 -9.99 -1.25
C ARG A 147 5.81 -11.27 -1.47
N MET A 148 7.07 -11.16 -1.87
CA MET A 148 7.95 -12.30 -2.10
C MET A 148 8.20 -13.10 -0.82
N TYR A 149 8.34 -12.46 0.34
CA TYR A 149 8.40 -13.17 1.62
C TYR A 149 7.10 -13.93 1.91
N ARG A 150 5.94 -13.28 1.71
CA ARG A 150 4.63 -13.92 1.88
C ARG A 150 4.45 -15.16 1.00
N GLU A 151 4.90 -15.09 -0.25
CA GLU A 151 4.83 -16.21 -1.21
C GLU A 151 5.98 -17.23 -1.03
N GLY A 152 6.86 -17.04 -0.05
CA GLY A 152 7.97 -17.96 0.24
C GLY A 152 9.14 -17.89 -0.76
N VAL A 153 9.20 -16.86 -1.59
CA VAL A 153 10.31 -16.61 -2.53
C VAL A 153 11.54 -16.05 -1.82
N LEU A 154 11.33 -15.24 -0.77
CA LEU A 154 12.39 -14.78 0.12
C LEU A 154 12.26 -15.44 1.48
N ASP A 155 13.39 -15.83 2.07
CA ASP A 155 13.48 -16.17 3.49
C ASP A 155 13.76 -14.91 4.34
N GLU A 156 13.83 -15.07 5.67
CA GLU A 156 14.06 -13.96 6.60
C GLU A 156 15.42 -13.27 6.38
N GLY A 157 16.45 -14.04 6.01
CA GLY A 157 17.78 -13.52 5.72
C GLY A 157 17.78 -12.68 4.44
N ALA A 158 17.13 -13.15 3.38
CA ALA A 158 17.00 -12.43 2.12
C ALA A 158 16.15 -11.17 2.25
N VAL A 159 15.14 -11.16 3.13
CA VAL A 159 14.41 -9.94 3.51
C VAL A 159 15.35 -8.92 4.16
N TYR A 160 16.18 -9.37 5.10
CA TYR A 160 17.16 -8.53 5.78
C TYR A 160 18.19 -7.93 4.82
N GLU A 161 18.81 -8.75 3.98
CA GLU A 161 19.75 -8.31 2.96
C GLU A 161 19.11 -7.32 1.98
N SER A 162 17.85 -7.56 1.58
CA SER A 162 17.12 -6.62 0.72
C SER A 162 16.96 -5.24 1.38
N TYR A 163 16.70 -5.18 2.70
CA TYR A 163 16.65 -3.91 3.42
C TYR A 163 18.03 -3.25 3.58
N LEU A 164 19.11 -4.01 3.76
CA LEU A 164 20.47 -3.47 3.73
C LEU A 164 20.77 -2.83 2.36
N GLN A 165 20.40 -3.51 1.27
CA GLN A 165 20.58 -2.98 -0.08
C GLN A 165 19.85 -1.65 -0.26
N HIS A 166 18.70 -1.42 0.39
CA HIS A 166 18.00 -0.12 0.39
C HIS A 166 18.77 1.03 1.07
N GLY A 167 19.87 0.72 1.77
CA GLY A 167 20.68 1.70 2.51
C GLY A 167 20.25 1.86 3.97
N TYR A 168 19.40 0.97 4.50
CA TYR A 168 19.17 0.92 5.95
C TYR A 168 20.43 0.44 6.66
N ASN A 169 20.75 1.02 7.81
CA ASN A 169 21.76 0.46 8.70
C ASN A 169 21.28 -0.90 9.25
N GLU A 170 22.20 -1.70 9.81
CA GLU A 170 21.88 -3.05 10.31
C GLU A 170 20.73 -3.05 11.31
N GLN A 171 20.70 -2.08 12.24
CA GLN A 171 19.64 -1.99 13.24
C GLN A 171 18.25 -1.81 12.60
N ASN A 172 18.12 -0.89 11.64
CA ASN A 172 16.86 -0.62 10.99
C ASN A 172 16.49 -1.71 9.97
N ALA A 173 17.47 -2.33 9.31
CA ALA A 173 17.23 -3.48 8.46
C ALA A 173 16.68 -4.66 9.27
N ARG A 174 17.21 -4.94 10.48
CA ARG A 174 16.66 -5.96 11.40
C ARG A 174 15.22 -5.63 11.79
N ARG A 175 14.96 -4.39 12.23
CA ARG A 175 13.60 -3.94 12.61
C ARG A 175 12.60 -4.05 11.46
N MET A 176 12.99 -3.67 10.24
CA MET A 176 12.14 -3.76 9.06
C MET A 176 11.87 -5.21 8.65
N SER A 177 12.84 -6.09 8.85
CA SER A 177 12.69 -7.53 8.63
C SER A 177 11.71 -8.12 9.63
N GLU A 178 11.92 -7.89 10.92
CA GLU A 178 11.00 -8.32 11.98
C GLU A 178 9.57 -7.81 11.75
N PHE A 179 9.43 -6.54 11.35
CA PHE A 179 8.13 -5.98 11.02
C PHE A 179 7.48 -6.71 9.83
N THR A 180 8.23 -6.95 8.75
CA THR A 180 7.75 -7.65 7.56
C THR A 180 7.30 -9.07 7.88
N ILE A 181 8.08 -9.79 8.69
CA ILE A 181 7.79 -11.15 9.13
C ILE A 181 6.51 -11.17 9.98
N LYS A 182 6.46 -10.34 11.04
CA LYS A 182 5.28 -10.26 11.93
C LYS A 182 4.02 -9.87 11.20
N GLN A 183 4.10 -8.89 10.28
CA GLN A 183 2.96 -8.47 9.46
C GLN A 183 2.48 -9.58 8.52
N THR A 184 3.39 -10.38 7.98
CA THR A 184 3.04 -11.49 7.09
C THR A 184 2.36 -12.60 7.87
N LEU A 185 2.95 -13.01 9.00
CA LEU A 185 2.37 -14.03 9.88
C LEU A 185 1.01 -13.62 10.42
N SER A 186 0.82 -12.35 10.83
CA SER A 186 -0.49 -11.88 11.28
C SER A 186 -1.54 -11.93 10.17
N SER A 187 -1.15 -11.67 8.91
CA SER A 187 -2.05 -11.78 7.76
C SER A 187 -2.40 -13.23 7.38
N LEU A 188 -1.62 -14.21 7.83
CA LEU A 188 -1.90 -15.64 7.64
C LEU A 188 -2.77 -16.23 8.77
N SER A 189 -2.94 -15.52 9.88
CA SER A 189 -3.85 -15.97 10.94
C SER A 189 -5.28 -16.07 10.39
N LYS A 190 -5.86 -17.26 10.46
CA LYS A 190 -7.22 -17.54 9.97
C LYS A 190 -8.31 -16.83 10.78
N PHE A 191 -8.00 -16.44 12.01
CA PHE A 191 -8.95 -15.77 12.90
C PHE A 191 -8.64 -14.29 12.95
N SER A 192 -9.61 -13.46 12.58
CA SER A 192 -9.53 -12.02 12.84
C SER A 192 -9.73 -11.74 14.33
N ALA A 193 -9.29 -10.57 14.78
CA ALA A 193 -9.60 -10.08 16.13
C ALA A 193 -11.11 -10.10 16.41
N SER A 194 -11.93 -9.85 15.38
CA SER A 194 -13.39 -9.90 15.49
C SER A 194 -13.90 -11.32 15.72
N ASP A 195 -13.35 -12.31 15.01
CA ASP A 195 -13.74 -13.72 15.17
C ASP A 195 -13.41 -14.22 16.58
N ILE A 196 -12.21 -13.88 17.07
CA ILE A 196 -11.77 -14.24 18.43
C ILE A 196 -12.67 -13.59 19.48
N THR A 197 -12.97 -12.30 19.32
CA THR A 197 -13.83 -11.55 20.25
C THR A 197 -15.25 -12.15 20.29
N LYS A 198 -15.80 -12.55 19.15
CA LYS A 198 -17.12 -13.20 19.06
C LYS A 198 -17.11 -14.59 19.70
N ALA A 199 -16.09 -15.39 19.44
CA ALA A 199 -15.92 -16.70 20.06
C ALA A 199 -15.88 -16.59 21.58
N TYR A 200 -15.13 -15.62 22.11
CA TYR A 200 -15.07 -15.35 23.55
C TYR A 200 -16.41 -14.88 24.12
N ALA A 201 -17.04 -13.88 23.49
CA ALA A 201 -18.33 -13.35 23.95
C ALA A 201 -19.44 -14.41 23.97
N ASN A 202 -19.39 -15.38 23.05
CA ASN A 202 -20.32 -16.51 22.99
C ASN A 202 -19.93 -17.69 23.90
N GLY A 203 -18.83 -17.59 24.66
CA GLY A 203 -18.35 -18.64 25.56
C GLY A 203 -17.75 -19.86 24.87
N MET A 204 -17.35 -19.74 23.60
CA MET A 204 -16.69 -20.84 22.85
C MET A 204 -15.24 -21.03 23.25
N ILE A 205 -14.59 -19.96 23.73
CA ILE A 205 -13.21 -19.95 24.22
C ILE A 205 -13.14 -19.16 25.53
N ASP A 206 -12.12 -19.43 26.35
CA ASP A 206 -11.90 -18.69 27.60
C ASP A 206 -11.05 -17.42 27.39
N SER A 207 -10.87 -16.65 28.48
CA SER A 207 -10.15 -15.37 28.42
C SER A 207 -8.64 -15.53 28.19
N GLY A 208 -8.05 -16.64 28.64
CA GLY A 208 -6.65 -16.98 28.39
C GLY A 208 -6.41 -17.32 26.93
N GLU A 209 -7.26 -18.18 26.37
CA GLU A 209 -7.23 -18.58 24.97
C GLU A 209 -7.49 -17.39 24.03
N ALA A 210 -8.49 -16.56 24.33
CA ALA A 210 -8.76 -15.33 23.58
C ALA A 210 -7.55 -14.38 23.56
N ARG A 211 -6.88 -14.16 24.70
CA ARG A 211 -5.66 -13.34 24.77
C ARG A 211 -4.52 -13.93 23.95
N SER A 212 -4.34 -15.25 23.98
CA SER A 212 -3.31 -15.93 23.19
C SER A 212 -3.56 -15.76 21.69
N LEU A 213 -4.78 -16.05 21.23
CA LEU A 213 -5.13 -15.92 19.81
C LEU A 213 -5.01 -14.47 19.32
N LEU A 214 -5.42 -13.48 20.14
CA LEU A 214 -5.24 -12.07 19.79
C LEU A 214 -3.76 -11.70 19.66
N LYS A 215 -2.91 -12.21 20.55
CA LYS A 215 -1.46 -12.02 20.47
C LYS A 215 -0.88 -12.64 19.18
N ASP A 216 -1.36 -13.80 18.78
CA ASP A 216 -0.91 -14.50 17.56
C ASP A 216 -1.33 -13.73 16.29
N THR A 217 -2.41 -12.95 16.35
CA THR A 217 -2.78 -11.98 15.28
C THR A 217 -1.93 -10.70 15.28
N GLY A 218 -0.92 -10.61 16.15
CA GLY A 218 -0.02 -9.46 16.25
C GLY A 218 -0.55 -8.31 17.13
N ILE A 219 -1.65 -8.51 17.87
CA ILE A 219 -2.15 -7.51 18.82
C ILE A 219 -1.26 -7.52 20.06
N ARG A 220 -0.90 -6.31 20.53
CA ARG A 220 -0.06 -6.18 21.72
C ARG A 220 -0.78 -6.71 22.97
N PRO A 221 -0.06 -7.26 23.97
CA PRO A 221 -0.67 -7.87 25.15
C PRO A 221 -1.62 -6.94 25.94
N ASP A 222 -1.25 -5.67 26.07
CA ASP A 222 -2.07 -4.62 26.70
C ASP A 222 -3.39 -4.39 25.94
N ALA A 223 -3.33 -4.29 24.61
CA ALA A 223 -4.51 -4.18 23.77
C ALA A 223 -5.36 -5.46 23.79
N ALA A 224 -4.74 -6.64 23.79
CA ALA A 224 -5.45 -7.92 23.89
C ALA A 224 -6.23 -8.05 25.21
N ASN A 225 -5.64 -7.63 26.33
CA ASN A 225 -6.31 -7.57 27.62
C ASN A 225 -7.54 -6.65 27.56
N TYR A 226 -7.37 -5.43 27.05
CA TYR A 226 -8.47 -4.47 26.93
C TYR A 226 -9.62 -4.96 26.02
N ILE A 227 -9.30 -5.64 24.92
CA ILE A 227 -10.30 -6.24 24.02
C ILE A 227 -11.11 -7.30 24.75
N VAL A 228 -10.45 -8.21 25.47
CA VAL A 228 -11.10 -9.30 26.20
C VAL A 228 -11.95 -8.75 27.35
N GLU A 229 -11.46 -7.77 28.11
CA GLU A 229 -12.24 -7.08 29.15
C GLU A 229 -13.49 -6.42 28.56
N THR A 230 -13.36 -5.71 27.44
CA THR A 230 -14.50 -5.08 26.75
C THR A 230 -15.52 -6.12 26.30
N ALA A 231 -15.05 -7.26 25.78
CA ALA A 231 -15.91 -8.36 25.37
C ALA A 231 -16.63 -9.01 26.55
N GLU A 232 -15.98 -9.11 27.71
CA GLU A 232 -16.60 -9.61 28.94
C GLU A 232 -17.73 -8.69 29.42
N TYR A 233 -17.54 -7.37 29.41
CA TYR A 233 -18.60 -6.42 29.72
C TYR A 233 -19.80 -6.59 28.79
N LYS A 234 -19.56 -6.72 27.47
CA LYS A 234 -20.64 -6.94 26.49
C LYS A 234 -21.36 -8.26 26.71
N ARG A 235 -20.64 -9.32 27.06
CA ARG A 235 -21.21 -10.63 27.41
C ARG A 235 -22.10 -10.53 28.64
N GLN A 236 -21.64 -9.82 29.68
CA GLN A 236 -22.42 -9.59 30.89
C GLN A 236 -23.70 -8.79 30.58
N TRP A 237 -23.62 -7.75 29.74
CA TRP A 237 -24.78 -6.98 29.31
C TRP A 237 -25.79 -7.84 28.54
N ALA A 238 -25.32 -8.63 27.57
CA ALA A 238 -26.18 -9.52 26.80
C ALA A 238 -26.88 -10.56 27.70
N PHE A 239 -26.18 -11.07 28.72
CA PHE A 239 -26.77 -11.97 29.70
C PHE A 239 -27.85 -11.27 30.55
N THR A 240 -27.58 -10.06 31.04
CA THR A 240 -28.58 -9.24 31.74
C THR A 240 -29.81 -8.97 30.87
N ASP A 241 -29.62 -8.63 29.59
CA ASP A 241 -30.72 -8.41 28.64
C ASP A 241 -31.56 -9.68 28.42
N MET A 242 -30.93 -10.86 28.34
CA MET A 242 -31.64 -12.13 28.30
C MET A 242 -32.49 -12.35 29.57
N GLN A 243 -31.96 -12.04 30.75
CA GLN A 243 -32.68 -12.14 32.02
C GLN A 243 -33.86 -11.17 32.08
N ILE A 244 -33.67 -9.92 31.63
CA ILE A 244 -34.73 -8.91 31.50
C ILE A 244 -35.83 -9.43 30.58
N GLY A 245 -35.48 -9.99 29.42
CA GLY A 245 -36.44 -10.59 28.49
C GLY A 245 -37.22 -11.77 29.09
N GLY A 246 -36.56 -12.61 29.88
CA GLY A 246 -37.21 -13.68 30.64
C GLY A 246 -38.22 -13.16 31.67
N ILE A 247 -37.83 -12.14 32.44
CA ILE A 247 -38.69 -11.50 33.45
C ILE A 247 -39.90 -10.82 32.78
N ARG A 248 -39.67 -10.09 31.68
CA ARG A 248 -40.73 -9.50 30.85
C ARG A 248 -41.78 -10.53 30.45
N ASN A 249 -41.35 -11.68 29.94
CA ASN A 249 -42.25 -12.76 29.52
C ASN A 249 -43.09 -13.30 30.68
N LEU A 250 -42.52 -13.42 31.88
CA LEU A 250 -43.24 -13.87 33.07
C LEU A 250 -44.26 -12.83 33.57
N TYR A 251 -43.91 -11.54 33.52
CA TYR A 251 -44.81 -10.45 33.86
C TYR A 251 -46.00 -10.35 32.90
N LYS A 252 -45.74 -10.44 31.58
CA LYS A 252 -46.77 -10.45 30.53
C LYS A 252 -47.78 -11.58 30.74
N LYS A 253 -47.28 -12.80 31.00
CA LYS A 253 -48.09 -13.99 31.29
C LYS A 253 -48.79 -13.98 32.66
N ARG A 254 -48.77 -12.86 33.40
CA ARG A 254 -49.38 -12.68 34.72
C ARG A 254 -48.85 -13.65 35.79
N MET A 255 -47.69 -14.27 35.56
CA MET A 255 -47.01 -15.13 36.53
C MET A 255 -46.30 -14.31 37.60
N PHE A 256 -45.88 -13.09 37.26
CA PHE A 256 -45.42 -12.08 38.22
C PHE A 256 -46.35 -10.88 38.24
N ASP A 257 -46.60 -10.38 39.45
CA ASP A 257 -47.20 -9.06 39.67
C ASP A 257 -46.15 -7.95 39.56
N GLU A 258 -46.59 -6.70 39.69
CA GLU A 258 -45.73 -5.52 39.54
C GLU A 258 -44.61 -5.45 40.60
N ALA A 259 -44.93 -5.81 41.86
CA ALA A 259 -43.97 -5.78 42.96
C ALA A 259 -42.92 -6.88 42.80
N GLN A 260 -43.33 -8.09 42.43
CA GLN A 260 -42.46 -9.22 42.15
C GLN A 260 -41.54 -8.94 40.95
N THR A 261 -42.07 -8.30 39.91
CA THR A 261 -41.28 -7.96 38.71
C THR A 261 -40.20 -6.93 39.04
N ARG A 262 -40.55 -5.86 39.78
CA ARG A 262 -39.58 -4.87 40.25
C ARG A 262 -38.50 -5.50 41.14
N ASP A 263 -38.85 -6.38 42.07
CA ASP A 263 -37.88 -7.10 42.90
C ASP A 263 -36.92 -7.94 42.05
N LYS A 264 -37.42 -8.70 41.07
CA LYS A 264 -36.57 -9.51 40.18
C LYS A 264 -35.63 -8.65 39.33
N LEU A 265 -36.11 -7.52 38.80
CA LEU A 265 -35.26 -6.57 38.07
C LEU A 265 -34.23 -5.89 38.97
N GLY A 266 -34.62 -5.53 40.20
CA GLY A 266 -33.70 -4.95 41.19
C GLY A 266 -32.54 -5.89 41.53
N ARG A 267 -32.78 -7.21 41.57
CA ARG A 267 -31.72 -8.22 41.76
C ARG A 267 -30.73 -8.33 40.61
N LEU A 268 -31.04 -7.76 39.44
CA LEU A 268 -30.10 -7.62 38.33
C LEU A 268 -29.21 -6.36 38.46
N ASN A 269 -29.31 -5.65 39.59
CA ASN A 269 -28.56 -4.42 39.88
C ASN A 269 -28.82 -3.29 38.85
N LEU A 270 -30.02 -3.26 38.27
CA LEU A 270 -30.46 -2.21 37.36
C LEU A 270 -30.75 -0.92 38.14
N GLN A 271 -30.47 0.24 37.54
CA GLN A 271 -30.85 1.53 38.11
C GLN A 271 -32.37 1.65 38.20
N SER A 272 -32.89 2.24 39.28
CA SER A 272 -34.34 2.37 39.50
C SER A 272 -35.05 3.10 38.35
N SER A 273 -34.42 4.11 37.75
CA SER A 273 -34.94 4.82 36.58
C SER A 273 -35.15 3.88 35.37
N HIS A 274 -34.20 2.98 35.12
CA HIS A 274 -34.30 1.99 34.05
C HIS A 274 -35.43 0.99 34.34
N ILE A 275 -35.58 0.54 35.60
CA ILE A 275 -36.67 -0.34 36.01
C ILE A 275 -38.02 0.31 35.74
N GLU A 276 -38.21 1.58 36.09
CA GLU A 276 -39.47 2.29 35.83
C GLU A 276 -39.77 2.41 34.32
N VAL A 277 -38.76 2.67 33.49
CA VAL A 277 -38.91 2.68 32.02
C VAL A 277 -39.36 1.31 31.49
N LEU A 278 -38.73 0.22 31.96
CA LEU A 278 -39.13 -1.14 31.58
C LEU A 278 -40.56 -1.44 32.03
N MET A 279 -40.91 -1.14 33.28
CA MET A 279 -42.24 -1.39 33.84
C MET A 279 -43.33 -0.60 33.11
N GLN A 280 -43.08 0.67 32.80
CA GLN A 280 -44.01 1.49 32.03
C GLN A 280 -44.20 0.92 30.61
N THR A 281 -43.11 0.52 29.96
CA THR A 281 -43.17 -0.10 28.62
C THR A 281 -43.98 -1.39 28.67
N TRP A 282 -43.70 -2.27 29.62
CA TRP A 282 -44.37 -3.58 29.72
C TRP A 282 -45.81 -3.47 30.20
N TRP A 283 -46.18 -2.41 30.93
CA TRP A 283 -47.57 -2.16 31.30
C TRP A 283 -48.46 -2.03 30.07
N TYR A 284 -48.04 -1.24 29.07
CA TYR A 284 -48.76 -1.12 27.80
C TYR A 284 -48.78 -2.44 27.02
N GLU A 285 -47.65 -3.15 26.97
CA GLU A 285 -47.58 -4.46 26.30
C GLU A 285 -48.44 -5.55 26.95
N LYS A 286 -48.67 -5.45 28.26
CA LYS A 286 -49.54 -6.35 29.04
C LYS A 286 -51.00 -5.95 28.93
N ALA A 287 -51.29 -4.64 28.84
CA ALA A 287 -52.65 -4.12 28.66
C ALA A 287 -53.20 -4.37 27.25
N ASP A 288 -52.32 -4.45 26.24
CA ASP A 288 -52.67 -4.78 24.85
C ASP A 288 -52.91 -6.28 24.63
N GLU A 289 -52.45 -7.16 25.53
CA GLU A 289 -52.88 -8.56 25.58
C GLU A 289 -54.31 -8.63 26.14
N LEU A 290 -55.30 -8.52 25.24
CA LEU A 290 -56.73 -8.70 25.51
C LEU A 290 -56.93 -9.92 26.43
N ASP A 291 -57.72 -9.75 27.51
CA ASP A 291 -58.12 -10.87 28.37
C ASP A 291 -58.60 -12.05 27.53
N ALA A 292 -58.27 -13.28 27.93
CA ALA A 292 -58.67 -14.49 27.23
C ALA A 292 -60.19 -14.47 26.99
N THR A 293 -60.58 -14.27 25.73
CA THR A 293 -61.99 -14.26 25.33
C THR A 293 -62.50 -15.68 25.22
N TRP A 294 -63.79 -15.87 25.45
CA TRP A 294 -64.44 -17.13 25.09
C TRP A 294 -64.41 -17.30 23.57
N THR A 295 -64.28 -18.52 23.06
CA THR A 295 -64.41 -18.74 21.61
C THR A 295 -65.82 -18.40 21.14
N THR A 296 -66.00 -18.10 19.84
CA THR A 296 -67.35 -17.85 19.27
C THR A 296 -68.35 -18.93 19.68
N ALA A 297 -67.96 -20.20 19.62
CA ALA A 297 -68.82 -21.33 20.02
C ALA A 297 -69.16 -21.32 21.52
N GLN A 298 -68.20 -21.01 22.40
CA GLN A 298 -68.44 -20.90 23.84
C GLN A 298 -69.39 -19.74 24.16
N THR A 299 -69.14 -18.57 23.57
CA THR A 299 -69.98 -17.37 23.73
C THR A 299 -71.42 -17.64 23.32
N LEU A 300 -71.66 -18.24 22.15
CA LEU A 300 -73.01 -18.57 21.69
C LEU A 300 -73.67 -19.68 22.51
N LYS A 301 -72.90 -20.67 22.98
CA LYS A 301 -73.39 -21.72 23.89
C LYS A 301 -73.83 -21.14 25.23
N PHE A 302 -73.07 -20.21 25.81
CA PHE A 302 -73.41 -19.56 27.07
C PHE A 302 -74.64 -18.65 26.91
N LEU A 303 -74.76 -17.96 25.78
CA LEU A 303 -75.95 -17.18 25.44
C LEU A 303 -77.19 -18.06 25.29
N LYS A 304 -77.11 -19.19 24.56
CA LYS A 304 -78.20 -20.17 24.39
C LYS A 304 -78.66 -20.76 25.72
N ARG A 305 -77.73 -20.97 26.66
CA ARG A 305 -77.99 -21.50 28.01
C ARG A 305 -78.42 -20.42 29.01
N GLY A 306 -78.50 -19.15 28.61
CA GLY A 306 -78.87 -18.04 29.50
C GLY A 306 -77.81 -17.69 30.56
N LEU A 307 -76.58 -18.19 30.43
CA LEU A 307 -75.49 -17.92 31.38
C LEU A 307 -74.91 -16.51 31.21
N ILE A 308 -75.10 -15.90 30.03
CA ILE A 308 -74.71 -14.51 29.73
C ILE A 308 -75.83 -13.79 28.97
N GLY A 309 -75.94 -12.48 29.17
CA GLY A 309 -76.91 -11.61 28.45
C GLY A 309 -76.48 -11.28 27.01
N THR A 310 -77.39 -10.71 26.22
CA THR A 310 -77.12 -10.30 24.81
C THR A 310 -75.97 -9.32 24.72
N GLU A 311 -76.00 -8.27 25.54
CA GLU A 311 -74.97 -7.21 25.49
C GLU A 311 -73.59 -7.75 25.88
N ARG A 312 -73.54 -8.71 26.81
CA ARG A 312 -72.29 -9.39 27.17
C ARG A 312 -71.78 -10.27 26.03
N ALA A 313 -72.67 -11.00 25.36
CA ALA A 313 -72.31 -11.83 24.20
C ALA A 313 -71.84 -10.98 23.01
N LYS A 314 -72.48 -9.84 22.73
CA LYS A 314 -72.04 -8.88 21.69
C LYS A 314 -70.67 -8.31 22.00
N LYS A 315 -70.44 -7.86 23.24
CA LYS A 315 -69.13 -7.37 23.69
C LYS A 315 -68.05 -8.43 23.53
N GLU A 316 -68.36 -9.69 23.85
CA GLU A 316 -67.40 -10.78 23.69
C GLU A 316 -67.10 -11.08 22.22
N LEU A 317 -68.12 -11.12 21.34
CA LEU A 317 -67.92 -11.29 19.89
C LEU A 317 -67.12 -10.15 19.28
N TYR A 318 -67.31 -8.92 19.76
CA TYR A 318 -66.51 -7.76 19.35
C TYR A 318 -65.04 -7.92 19.75
N LEU A 319 -64.77 -8.36 20.98
CA LEU A 319 -63.41 -8.62 21.47
C LEU A 319 -62.70 -9.78 20.73
N ILE A 320 -63.45 -10.70 20.14
CA ILE A 320 -62.92 -11.79 19.28
C ILE A 320 -62.69 -11.32 17.83
N GLY A 321 -63.17 -10.12 17.46
CA GLY A 321 -62.91 -9.49 16.16
C GLY A 321 -64.11 -9.38 15.22
N TYR A 322 -65.34 -9.66 15.66
CA TYR A 322 -66.53 -9.42 14.85
C TYR A 322 -66.97 -7.95 14.89
N ASP A 323 -67.37 -7.40 13.75
CA ASP A 323 -68.03 -6.09 13.71
C ASP A 323 -69.44 -6.16 14.32
N LYS A 324 -70.08 -4.98 14.43
CA LYS A 324 -71.39 -4.83 15.05
C LYS A 324 -72.49 -5.64 14.34
N GLU A 325 -72.47 -5.66 13.01
CA GLU A 325 -73.50 -6.35 12.21
C GLU A 325 -73.42 -7.86 12.41
N HIS A 326 -72.22 -8.42 12.29
CA HIS A 326 -71.99 -9.86 12.45
C HIS A 326 -72.25 -10.32 13.89
N ALA A 327 -71.83 -9.54 14.89
CA ALA A 327 -72.11 -9.84 16.30
C ALA A 327 -73.63 -9.85 16.59
N ASP A 328 -74.38 -8.89 16.03
CA ASP A 328 -75.83 -8.83 16.16
C ASP A 328 -76.52 -10.03 15.49
N MET A 329 -76.04 -10.46 14.32
CA MET A 329 -76.57 -11.62 13.61
C MET A 329 -76.36 -12.93 14.36
N TYR A 330 -75.15 -13.18 14.88
CA TYR A 330 -74.87 -14.38 15.69
C TYR A 330 -75.71 -14.43 16.96
N VAL A 331 -75.94 -13.30 17.62
CA VAL A 331 -76.77 -13.21 18.83
C VAL A 331 -78.25 -13.45 18.51
N ARG A 332 -78.74 -12.97 17.36
CA ARG A 332 -80.10 -13.24 16.88
C ARG A 332 -80.30 -14.71 16.53
N ASP A 333 -79.40 -15.29 15.75
CA ASP A 333 -79.44 -16.72 15.40
C ASP A 333 -79.39 -17.61 16.66
N ALA A 334 -78.51 -17.28 17.60
CA ALA A 334 -78.40 -18.05 18.83
C ALA A 334 -79.67 -18.06 19.69
N ARG A 335 -80.55 -17.05 19.55
CA ARG A 335 -81.83 -16.95 20.25
C ARG A 335 -83.03 -17.30 19.36
N TRP A 336 -82.80 -17.62 18.11
CA TRP A 336 -83.86 -17.98 17.18
C TRP A 336 -84.43 -19.35 17.57
N VAL A 337 -85.75 -19.42 17.71
CA VAL A 337 -86.49 -20.65 17.97
C VAL A 337 -87.37 -20.90 16.76
N LYS A 338 -87.27 -22.10 16.16
CA LYS A 338 -88.08 -22.48 15.00
C LYS A 338 -89.58 -22.34 15.35
N PRO A 339 -90.37 -21.61 14.55
CA PRO A 339 -91.81 -21.54 14.77
C PRO A 339 -92.40 -22.96 14.72
N LYS A 340 -93.23 -23.32 15.70
CA LYS A 340 -93.95 -24.60 15.68
C LYS A 340 -94.97 -24.55 14.53
N THR A 341 -94.78 -25.41 13.52
CA THR A 341 -95.79 -25.75 12.52
C THR A 341 -96.85 -26.66 13.11
#